data_AF-A0A256YAH7-F1
#
_entry.id   AF-A0A256YAH7-F1
#
_cell.length_a   1.000
_cell.length_b   1.000
_cell.length_c   1.000
_cell.angle_alpha   90.00
_cell.angle_beta   90.00
_cell.angle_gamma   90.00
#
_symmetry.space_group_name_H-M   'P 1'
#
loop_
_entity.id
_entity.type
_entity.pdbx_description
1 polymer ?
#
loop_
_entity_poly.entity_id
_entity_poly.type
_entity_poly.pdbx_seq_one_letter_code
_entity_poly.pdbx_strand_id
1 'polypeptide(L)'
;MSEEAMKLLKGVVDVYLSDFKYGNDECAERLSKVKNYTSVVKRNHLLASNDSELVIRHLVLPNHIECCTKPILEWIAKKLKRKVIVNLMDQYRPEYKAFSYKEIARKLTRKEFEEAIAYAKELKLNFIC
;
A
#
# COMPACT_ATOMS: atom_id res chain seq x y z
N MET A 1 -4.08 -6.46 -11.65
CA MET A 1 -3.59 -7.18 -12.86
C MET A 1 -3.81 -8.67 -12.68
N SER A 2 -4.17 -9.36 -13.78
CA SER A 2 -4.29 -10.82 -13.81
C SER A 2 -2.90 -11.47 -13.87
N GLU A 3 -2.84 -12.80 -13.74
CA GLU A 3 -1.56 -13.53 -13.85
C GLU A 3 -1.05 -13.56 -15.28
N GLU A 4 -1.94 -13.63 -16.27
CA GLU A 4 -1.58 -13.56 -17.69
C GLU A 4 -0.89 -12.23 -17.99
N ALA A 5 -1.44 -11.12 -17.50
CA ALA A 5 -0.82 -9.81 -17.68
C ALA A 5 0.55 -9.71 -16.98
N MET A 6 0.70 -10.26 -15.77
CA MET A 6 2.01 -10.30 -15.09
C MET A 6 3.03 -11.14 -15.87
N LYS A 7 2.61 -12.27 -16.47
CA LYS A 7 3.48 -13.12 -17.30
C LYS A 7 3.95 -12.40 -18.56
N LEU A 8 3.09 -11.59 -19.19
CA LEU A 8 3.45 -10.82 -20.39
C LEU A 8 4.47 -9.72 -20.10
N LEU A 9 4.47 -9.16 -18.88
CA LEU A 9 5.43 -8.13 -18.47
C LEU A 9 6.78 -8.68 -17.99
N LYS A 10 6.82 -9.98 -17.69
CA LYS A 10 7.99 -10.64 -17.10
C LYS A 10 9.23 -10.47 -17.98
N GLY A 11 10.32 -9.97 -17.40
CA GLY A 11 11.59 -9.76 -18.11
C GLY A 11 11.63 -8.56 -19.06
N VAL A 12 10.56 -7.75 -19.12
CA VAL A 12 10.51 -6.50 -19.90
C VAL A 12 10.57 -5.26 -19.01
N VAL A 13 10.15 -5.39 -17.75
CA VAL A 13 10.02 -4.26 -16.81
C VAL A 13 11.25 -4.18 -15.90
N ASP A 14 11.95 -3.04 -15.96
CA ASP A 14 13.09 -2.77 -15.07
C ASP A 14 12.65 -2.35 -13.65
N VAL A 15 11.51 -1.68 -13.52
CA VAL A 15 10.97 -1.24 -12.21
C VAL A 15 9.45 -1.31 -12.22
N TYR A 16 8.90 -2.04 -11.25
CA TYR A 16 7.48 -2.01 -10.93
C TYR A 16 7.18 -0.92 -9.92
N LEU A 17 6.24 -0.03 -10.26
CA LEU A 17 5.70 0.96 -9.33
C LEU A 17 4.24 0.61 -9.00
N SER A 18 3.93 0.34 -7.74
CA SER A 18 2.63 -0.21 -7.35
C SER A 18 2.02 0.49 -6.14
N ASP A 19 0.70 0.67 -6.13
CA ASP A 19 -0.03 1.23 -5.00
C ASP A 19 -0.60 0.14 -4.08
N PHE A 20 -0.21 0.16 -2.82
CA PHE A 20 -0.80 -0.67 -1.76
C PHE A 20 -1.61 0.21 -0.81
N LYS A 21 -2.91 0.33 -1.05
CA LYS A 21 -3.79 1.29 -0.39
C LYS A 21 -4.50 0.73 0.85
N TYR A 22 -4.95 -0.53 0.80
CA TYR A 22 -5.79 -1.13 1.85
C TYR A 22 -5.19 -2.41 2.43
N GLY A 23 -5.19 -2.55 3.75
CA GLY A 23 -4.68 -3.73 4.45
C GLY A 23 -5.68 -4.89 4.54
N ASN A 24 -6.96 -4.63 4.25
CA ASN A 24 -8.06 -5.58 4.29
C ASN A 24 -9.04 -5.32 3.12
N ASP A 25 -9.82 -6.35 2.76
CA ASP A 25 -10.78 -6.27 1.65
C ASP A 25 -12.03 -5.45 2.01
N GLU A 26 -12.41 -5.36 3.29
CA GLU A 26 -13.55 -4.57 3.74
C GLU A 26 -13.37 -3.08 3.41
N CYS A 27 -12.21 -2.51 3.72
CA CYS A 27 -11.86 -1.13 3.39
C CYS A 27 -11.81 -0.92 1.87
N ALA A 28 -11.24 -1.88 1.13
CA ALA A 28 -11.16 -1.79 -0.33
C ALA A 28 -12.54 -1.79 -1.00
N GLU A 29 -13.44 -2.65 -0.54
CA GLU A 29 -14.80 -2.72 -1.05
C GLU A 29 -15.61 -1.49 -0.64
N ARG A 30 -15.54 -1.09 0.63
CA ARG A 30 -16.34 0.03 1.13
C ARG A 30 -15.94 1.37 0.51
N LEU A 31 -14.64 1.64 0.44
CA LEU A 31 -14.08 2.93 0.01
C LEU A 31 -13.82 3.02 -1.50
N SER A 32 -13.49 1.90 -2.15
CA SER A 32 -13.15 1.87 -3.59
C SER A 32 -13.97 0.90 -4.43
N LYS A 33 -14.93 0.17 -3.84
CA LYS A 33 -15.76 -0.84 -4.54
C LYS A 33 -14.95 -1.97 -5.18
N VAL A 34 -13.79 -2.29 -4.60
CA VAL A 34 -12.90 -3.35 -5.09
C VAL A 34 -12.98 -4.56 -4.16
N LYS A 35 -13.37 -5.71 -4.72
CA LYS A 35 -13.35 -7.01 -4.04
C LYS A 35 -12.02 -7.73 -4.25
N ASN A 36 -11.65 -8.64 -3.34
CA ASN A 36 -10.43 -9.45 -3.41
C ASN A 36 -9.14 -8.61 -3.59
N TYR A 37 -9.12 -7.39 -3.06
CA TYR A 37 -8.05 -6.43 -3.29
C TYR A 37 -6.71 -6.95 -2.76
N THR A 38 -6.70 -7.39 -1.50
CA THR A 38 -5.48 -7.77 -0.81
C THR A 38 -4.85 -9.02 -1.41
N SER A 39 -5.64 -10.02 -1.80
CA SER A 39 -5.11 -11.25 -2.40
C SER A 39 -4.45 -10.96 -3.76
N VAL A 40 -5.07 -10.13 -4.59
CA VAL A 40 -4.55 -9.75 -5.91
C VAL A 40 -3.27 -8.91 -5.78
N VAL A 41 -3.28 -7.88 -4.92
CA VAL A 41 -2.12 -6.98 -4.75
C VAL A 41 -0.94 -7.75 -4.17
N LYS A 42 -1.15 -8.53 -3.10
CA LYS A 42 -0.09 -9.33 -2.46
C LYS A 42 0.51 -10.34 -3.44
N ARG A 43 -0.31 -11.04 -4.24
CA ARG A 43 0.18 -11.95 -5.29
C ARG A 43 1.04 -11.19 -6.31
N ASN A 44 0.55 -10.07 -6.82
CA ASN A 44 1.26 -9.32 -7.86
C ASN A 44 2.56 -8.71 -7.34
N HIS A 45 2.62 -8.24 -6.09
CA HIS A 45 3.87 -7.79 -5.47
C HIS A 45 4.88 -8.92 -5.32
N LEU A 46 4.45 -10.13 -4.94
CA LEU A 46 5.35 -11.29 -4.89
C LEU A 46 5.91 -11.62 -6.27
N LEU A 47 5.07 -11.62 -7.30
CA LEU A 47 5.50 -11.85 -8.69
C LEU A 47 6.48 -10.77 -9.16
N ALA A 48 6.13 -9.49 -8.97
CA ALA A 48 6.96 -8.35 -9.36
C ALA A 48 8.33 -8.37 -8.64
N SER A 49 8.35 -8.58 -7.32
CA SER A 49 9.60 -8.62 -6.53
C SER A 49 10.54 -9.79 -6.83
N ASN A 50 10.03 -10.81 -7.54
CA ASN A 50 10.85 -11.94 -8.01
C ASN A 50 11.29 -11.75 -9.47
N ASP A 51 10.71 -10.79 -10.18
CA ASP A 51 11.04 -10.49 -11.57
C ASP A 51 12.04 -9.32 -11.65
N SER A 52 11.75 -8.23 -10.94
CA SER A 52 12.54 -6.99 -11.03
C SER A 52 12.40 -6.11 -9.78
N GLU A 53 12.97 -4.91 -9.81
CA GLU A 53 12.86 -3.93 -8.73
C GLU A 53 11.40 -3.53 -8.49
N LEU A 54 11.00 -3.39 -7.22
CA LEU A 54 9.64 -3.04 -6.85
C LEU A 54 9.63 -1.89 -5.84
N VAL A 55 8.95 -0.82 -6.22
CA VAL A 55 8.63 0.31 -5.35
C VAL A 55 7.15 0.28 -5.01
N ILE A 56 6.83 0.15 -3.73
CA ILE A 56 5.45 0.12 -3.22
C ILE A 56 5.11 1.48 -2.65
N ARG A 57 4.15 2.16 -3.25
CA ARG A 57 3.57 3.40 -2.71
C ARG A 57 2.43 3.08 -1.78
N HIS A 58 2.51 3.61 -0.57
CA HIS A 58 1.44 3.50 0.43
C HIS A 58 1.02 4.91 0.84
N LEU A 59 -0.14 5.33 0.30
CA LEU A 59 -0.79 6.56 0.73
C LEU A 59 -1.50 6.31 2.05
N VAL A 60 -1.00 6.93 3.12
CA VAL A 60 -1.56 6.80 4.45
C VAL A 60 -2.91 7.51 4.50
N LEU A 61 -3.95 6.80 4.93
CA LEU A 61 -5.30 7.33 5.05
C LEU A 61 -5.60 7.72 6.51
N PRO A 62 -6.27 8.85 6.75
CA PRO A 62 -6.72 9.23 8.08
C PRO A 62 -7.63 8.15 8.68
N ASN A 63 -7.54 7.91 9.99
CA ASN A 63 -8.30 6.90 10.72
C ASN A 63 -8.13 5.44 10.25
N HIS A 64 -7.14 5.16 9.39
CA HIS A 64 -6.90 3.84 8.81
C HIS A 64 -5.50 3.28 9.11
N ILE A 65 -4.82 3.81 10.13
CA ILE A 65 -3.48 3.36 10.54
C ILE A 65 -3.50 1.89 10.96
N GLU A 66 -4.37 1.53 11.91
CA GLU A 66 -4.45 0.17 12.47
C GLU A 66 -4.95 -0.87 11.46
N CYS A 67 -6.01 -0.56 10.71
CA CYS A 67 -6.65 -1.56 9.85
C CYS A 67 -6.00 -1.66 8.46
N CYS A 68 -5.28 -0.63 8.00
CA CYS A 68 -4.66 -0.60 6.68
C CYS A 68 -3.14 -0.45 6.74
N THR A 69 -2.63 0.67 7.29
CA THR A 69 -1.20 0.98 7.22
C THR A 69 -0.33 -0.05 7.92
N LYS A 70 -0.59 -0.35 9.21
CA LYS A 70 0.21 -1.32 9.97
C LYS A 70 0.18 -2.72 9.32
N PRO A 71 -0.97 -3.31 8.95
CA PRO A 71 -1.02 -4.61 8.28
C PRO A 71 -0.29 -4.65 6.94
N ILE A 72 -0.30 -3.56 6.17
CA ILE A 72 0.48 -3.45 4.92
C ILE A 72 1.97 -3.51 5.23
N LEU A 73 2.45 -2.69 6.17
CA LEU A 73 3.86 -2.62 6.53
C LEU A 73 4.36 -3.94 7.13
N GLU A 74 3.58 -4.57 8.01
CA GLU A 74 3.88 -5.90 8.55
C GLU A 74 4.00 -6.95 7.44
N TRP A 75 3.06 -6.95 6.50
CA TRP A 75 3.07 -7.91 5.41
C TRP A 75 4.29 -7.72 4.51
N ILE A 76 4.64 -6.46 4.18
CA ILE A 76 5.84 -6.14 3.39
C ILE A 76 7.09 -6.61 4.14
N ALA A 77 7.22 -6.27 5.43
CA ALA A 77 8.36 -6.66 6.25
C ALA A 77 8.52 -8.19 6.31
N LYS A 78 7.41 -8.91 6.43
CA LYS A 78 7.39 -10.38 6.54
C LYS A 78 7.66 -11.10 5.22
N LYS A 79 7.08 -10.62 4.11
CA LYS A 79 7.07 -11.34 2.83
C LYS A 79 8.09 -10.84 1.82
N LEU A 80 8.30 -9.52 1.75
CA LEU A 80 9.19 -8.89 0.78
C LEU A 80 10.53 -8.46 1.42
N LYS A 81 10.53 -8.26 2.74
CA LYS A 81 11.72 -7.88 3.53
C LYS A 81 12.37 -6.62 2.95
N ARG A 82 13.68 -6.65 2.69
CA ARG A 82 14.46 -5.52 2.16
C ARG A 82 14.57 -5.50 0.64
N LYS A 83 13.84 -6.37 -0.08
CA LYS A 83 13.88 -6.44 -1.56
C LYS A 83 13.11 -5.31 -2.25
N VAL A 84 12.39 -4.49 -1.48
CA VAL A 84 11.51 -3.44 -2.00
C VAL A 84 11.74 -2.14 -1.28
N ILE A 85 11.45 -1.04 -1.98
CA ILE A 85 11.39 0.30 -1.38
C ILE A 85 9.93 0.62 -1.13
N VAL A 86 9.61 1.03 0.10
CA VAL A 86 8.27 1.52 0.45
C VAL A 86 8.29 3.04 0.40
N ASN A 87 7.44 3.65 -0.42
CA ASN A 87 7.18 5.08 -0.41
C ASN A 87 5.95 5.36 0.46
N LEU A 88 6.16 5.89 1.66
CA LEU A 88 5.12 6.29 2.61
C LEU A 88 4.69 7.73 2.35
N MET A 89 3.44 7.92 1.93
CA MET A 89 2.96 9.23 1.49
C MET A 89 1.90 9.79 2.45
N ASP A 90 2.02 11.07 2.81
CA ASP A 90 1.07 11.84 3.63
C ASP A 90 0.10 12.71 2.80
N GLN A 91 0.19 12.62 1.48
CA GLN A 91 -0.40 13.54 0.52
C GLN A 91 -1.91 13.34 0.30
N TYR A 92 -2.61 12.69 1.24
CA TYR A 92 -4.03 12.42 1.10
C TYR A 92 -4.85 13.71 1.19
N ARG A 93 -5.70 13.93 0.18
CA ARG A 93 -6.65 15.04 0.11
C ARG A 93 -8.06 14.48 -0.10
N PRO A 94 -9.03 14.80 0.77
CA PRO A 94 -10.41 14.39 0.55
C PRO A 94 -10.97 15.16 -0.66
N GLU A 95 -11.40 14.43 -1.67
CA GLU A 95 -11.97 14.96 -2.91
C GLU A 95 -13.22 14.18 -3.30
N TYR A 96 -14.14 14.82 -4.02
CA TYR A 96 -15.35 14.19 -4.58
C TYR A 96 -16.15 13.40 -3.52
N LYS A 97 -16.36 12.10 -3.73
CA LYS A 97 -17.13 11.22 -2.83
C LYS A 97 -16.43 10.91 -1.51
N ALA A 98 -15.19 11.34 -1.29
CA ALA A 98 -14.50 11.13 -0.01
C ALA A 98 -15.27 11.77 1.16
N PHE A 99 -15.96 12.89 0.94
CA PHE A 99 -16.79 13.54 1.96
C PHE A 99 -18.01 12.72 2.41
N SER A 100 -18.41 11.71 1.64
CA SER A 100 -19.46 10.77 2.03
C SER A 100 -18.99 9.74 3.07
N TYR A 101 -17.68 9.67 3.36
CA TYR A 101 -17.07 8.74 4.29
C TYR A 101 -16.37 9.51 5.40
N LYS A 102 -17.03 9.62 6.57
CA LYS A 102 -16.59 10.45 7.70
C LYS A 102 -15.14 10.18 8.13
N GLU A 103 -14.70 8.93 8.03
CA GLU A 103 -13.35 8.51 8.40
C GLU A 103 -12.26 9.04 7.45
N ILE A 104 -12.57 9.31 6.19
CA ILE A 104 -11.61 9.85 5.21
C ILE A 104 -12.00 11.24 4.70
N ALA A 105 -13.04 11.86 5.25
CA ALA A 105 -13.49 13.20 4.87
C ALA A 105 -12.57 14.35 5.34
N ARG A 106 -11.35 14.05 5.79
CA ARG A 106 -10.36 15.02 6.27
C ARG A 106 -8.97 14.71 5.73
N LYS A 107 -8.04 15.66 5.85
CA LYS A 107 -6.63 15.39 5.61
C LYS A 107 -6.03 14.52 6.73
N LEU A 108 -4.94 13.84 6.40
CA LEU A 108 -4.12 13.11 7.36
C LEU A 108 -3.51 14.10 8.36
N THR A 109 -3.53 13.76 9.66
CA THR A 109 -2.84 14.57 10.66
C THR A 109 -1.36 14.22 10.69
N ARG A 110 -0.53 15.18 11.13
CA ARG A 110 0.90 14.96 11.34
C ARG A 110 1.17 13.78 12.29
N LYS A 111 0.39 13.66 13.36
CA LYS A 111 0.52 12.57 14.36
C LYS A 111 0.30 11.19 13.72
N GLU A 112 -0.73 11.04 12.90
CA GLU A 112 -1.01 9.77 12.20
C GLU A 112 0.13 9.39 11.25
N PHE A 113 0.72 10.38 10.56
CA PHE A 113 1.86 10.11 9.68
C PHE A 113 3.13 9.77 10.44
N GLU A 114 3.42 10.49 11.53
CA GLU A 114 4.53 10.19 12.43
C GLU A 114 4.40 8.77 13.03
N GLU A 115 3.19 8.34 13.36
CA GLU A 115 2.91 6.98 13.80
C GLU A 115 3.24 5.94 12.72
N ALA A 116 2.82 6.18 11.47
CA ALA A 116 3.15 5.30 10.35
C ALA A 116 4.68 5.18 10.12
N ILE A 117 5.40 6.31 10.22
CA ILE A 117 6.86 6.34 10.10
C ILE A 117 7.52 5.58 11.25
N ALA A 118 7.09 5.83 12.50
CA ALA A 118 7.64 5.15 13.67
C ALA A 118 7.50 3.63 13.54
N TYR A 119 6.34 3.18 13.09
CA TYR A 119 6.07 1.77 12.87
C TYR A 119 6.90 1.15 11.73
N ALA A 120 7.08 1.87 10.62
CA ALA A 120 7.95 1.41 9.54
C ALA A 120 9.42 1.28 9.99
N LYS A 121 9.89 2.17 10.87
CA LYS A 121 11.23 2.08 11.49
C LYS A 121 11.35 0.88 12.41
N GLU A 122 10.35 0.62 13.24
CA GLU A 122 10.29 -0.54 14.13
C GLU A 122 10.43 -1.86 13.34
N LEU A 123 9.73 -1.94 12.21
CA LEU A 123 9.80 -3.08 11.29
C LEU A 123 11.09 -3.13 10.44
N LYS A 124 11.99 -2.15 10.59
CA LYS A 124 13.26 -2.01 9.84
C LYS A 124 13.07 -2.06 8.31
N LEU A 125 11.97 -1.49 7.83
CA LEU A 125 11.68 -1.40 6.41
C LEU A 125 12.67 -0.49 5.68
N ASN A 126 12.89 -0.77 4.40
CA ASN A 126 13.56 0.15 3.49
C ASN A 126 12.49 1.10 2.93
N PHE A 127 12.40 2.32 3.46
CA PHE A 127 11.33 3.25 3.08
C PHE A 127 11.82 4.69 2.88
N ILE A 128 11.07 5.42 2.06
CA ILE A 128 11.17 6.86 1.80
C ILE A 128 9.83 7.52 2.12
N CYS A 129 9.83 8.83 2.38
CA CYS A 129 8.65 9.64 2.65
C CYS A 129 8.56 10.82 1.68
#